data_AF-A0A2P5HH25-F1
#
_entry.id   AF-A0A2P5HH25-F1
#
_cell.length_a   1.000
_cell.length_b   1.000
_cell.length_c   1.000
_cell.angle_alpha   90.00
_cell.angle_beta   90.00
_cell.angle_gamma   90.00
#
_symmetry.space_group_name_H-M   'P 1'
#
loop_
_entity.id
_entity.type
_entity.pdbx_description
1 polymer ?
#
loop_
_entity_poly.entity_id
_entity_poly.type
_entity_poly.pdbx_seq_one_letter_code
_entity_poly.pdbx_strand_id
1 'polypeptide(L)'
;MTYSRTMALDTEAWTQAGRVLRKPLEEFDAERFLVEPDWNCPGVSSQAGAKRFGNGGQRRFSTDGLTGLWVPYGGGDHTCPGRHLAKQQMLVTFAMLLSEFEMEFSADSKAVVNVKPDMKFAPFGSLPPTGPAGFRFRRRQALVH
;
A
#
# COMPACT_ATOMS: atom_id res chain seq x y z
N MET A 1 -5.70 16.75 -11.91
CA MET A 1 -5.26 15.68 -10.99
C MET A 1 -6.50 14.90 -10.58
N THR A 2 -6.60 13.62 -10.94
CA THR A 2 -7.77 12.80 -10.60
C THR A 2 -7.76 12.48 -9.11
N TYR A 3 -8.83 12.83 -8.41
CA TYR A 3 -9.00 12.45 -7.01
C TYR A 3 -9.32 10.95 -6.92
N SER A 4 -8.29 10.13 -6.75
CA SER A 4 -8.36 8.68 -6.85
C SER A 4 -9.05 7.99 -5.66
N ARG A 5 -9.26 8.71 -4.55
CA ARG A 5 -9.82 8.14 -3.32
C ARG A 5 -11.19 7.49 -3.54
N THR A 6 -12.07 8.11 -4.32
CA THR A 6 -13.42 7.57 -4.55
C THR A 6 -13.37 6.20 -5.23
N MET A 7 -12.52 6.04 -6.25
CA MET A 7 -12.35 4.76 -6.94
C MET A 7 -11.60 3.74 -6.09
N ALA A 8 -10.62 4.19 -5.30
CA ALA A 8 -9.89 3.32 -4.38
C ALA A 8 -10.78 2.74 -3.26
N LEU A 9 -11.93 3.34 -2.98
CA LEU A 9 -12.90 2.92 -1.96
C LEU A 9 -14.19 2.32 -2.56
N ASP A 10 -14.18 1.94 -3.84
CA ASP A 10 -15.33 1.31 -4.50
C ASP A 10 -15.35 -0.21 -4.26
N THR A 11 -16.17 -0.64 -3.31
CA THR A 11 -16.29 -2.06 -2.91
C THR A 11 -16.69 -2.98 -4.07
N GLU A 12 -17.59 -2.52 -4.94
CA GLU A 12 -18.06 -3.31 -6.07
C GLU A 12 -16.93 -3.51 -7.07
N ALA A 13 -16.23 -2.43 -7.42
CA ALA A 13 -15.15 -2.50 -8.39
C ALA A 13 -13.97 -3.37 -7.91
N TRP A 14 -13.63 -3.31 -6.61
CA TRP A 14 -12.63 -4.23 -6.03
C TRP A 14 -13.06 -5.70 -6.12
N THR A 15 -14.35 -5.98 -5.90
CA THR A 15 -14.91 -7.34 -6.01
C THR A 15 -14.89 -7.83 -7.47
N GLN A 16 -15.26 -6.97 -8.42
CA GLN A 16 -15.20 -7.25 -9.86
C GLN A 16 -13.77 -7.49 -10.35
N ALA A 17 -12.77 -6.83 -9.74
CA ALA A 17 -11.35 -7.09 -9.97
C ALA A 17 -10.87 -8.44 -9.38
N GLY A 18 -11.77 -9.26 -8.82
CA GLY A 18 -11.47 -10.58 -8.27
C GLY A 18 -10.69 -10.53 -6.96
N ARG A 19 -10.83 -9.44 -6.18
CA ARG A 19 -10.23 -9.30 -4.86
C ARG A 19 -11.21 -9.73 -3.78
N VAL A 20 -10.70 -10.41 -2.75
CA VAL A 20 -11.47 -10.77 -1.56
C VAL A 20 -11.24 -9.70 -0.49
N LEU A 21 -12.30 -8.97 -0.15
CA LEU A 21 -12.25 -7.94 0.88
C LEU A 21 -12.47 -8.55 2.26
N ARG A 22 -11.40 -8.60 3.07
CA ARG A 22 -11.44 -9.08 4.46
C ARG A 22 -11.77 -8.01 5.48
N LYS A 23 -11.45 -6.76 5.14
CA LYS A 23 -11.74 -5.56 5.93
C LYS A 23 -12.38 -4.51 5.03
N PRO A 24 -13.18 -3.58 5.59
CA PRO A 24 -13.67 -2.41 4.87
C PRO A 24 -12.54 -1.65 4.15
N LEU A 25 -12.86 -0.98 3.04
CA LEU A 25 -11.83 -0.35 2.21
C LEU A 25 -11.13 0.83 2.92
N GLU A 26 -11.81 1.44 3.88
CA GLU A 26 -11.33 2.50 4.76
C GLU A 26 -10.32 2.01 5.80
N GLU A 27 -10.31 0.71 6.10
CA GLU A 27 -9.35 0.10 7.00
C GLU A 27 -8.12 -0.40 6.25
N PHE A 28 -6.96 -0.26 6.90
CA PHE A 28 -5.71 -0.76 6.36
C PHE A 28 -5.66 -2.30 6.38
N ASP A 29 -5.38 -2.87 5.20
CA ASP A 29 -5.16 -4.30 4.99
C ASP A 29 -3.97 -4.50 4.03
N ALA A 30 -2.82 -4.88 4.59
CA ALA A 30 -1.61 -5.14 3.81
C ALA A 30 -1.78 -6.30 2.83
N GLU A 31 -2.68 -7.24 3.13
CA GLU A 31 -2.86 -8.44 2.33
C GLU A 31 -3.92 -8.28 1.22
N ARG A 32 -4.52 -7.10 1.07
CA ARG A 32 -5.52 -6.80 0.01
C ARG A 32 -4.96 -6.92 -1.41
N PHE A 33 -3.65 -6.81 -1.56
CA PHE A 33 -2.94 -6.96 -2.84
C PHE A 33 -2.38 -8.36 -3.05
N LEU A 34 -2.63 -9.29 -2.12
CA LEU A 34 -2.20 -10.67 -2.25
C LEU A 34 -3.29 -11.49 -2.94
N VAL A 35 -2.87 -12.34 -3.87
CA VAL A 35 -3.72 -13.27 -4.60
C VAL A 35 -3.17 -14.68 -4.50
N GLU A 36 -4.05 -15.68 -4.64
CA GLU A 36 -3.64 -17.08 -4.61
C GLU A 36 -2.71 -17.42 -5.78
N PRO A 37 -1.85 -18.45 -5.65
CA PRO A 37 -0.90 -18.82 -6.70
C PRO A 37 -1.54 -19.16 -8.06
N ASP A 38 -2.76 -19.69 -8.03
CA ASP A 38 -3.58 -20.07 -9.18
C ASP A 38 -4.57 -18.97 -9.61
N TRP A 39 -4.57 -17.82 -8.93
CA TRP A 39 -5.46 -16.72 -9.25
C TRP A 39 -5.14 -16.10 -10.61
N ASN A 40 -6.17 -16.03 -11.45
CA ASN A 40 -6.16 -15.35 -12.74
C ASN A 40 -7.00 -14.06 -12.66
N CYS A 41 -6.50 -13.00 -13.29
CA CYS A 41 -7.20 -11.73 -13.33
C CYS A 41 -8.52 -11.87 -14.12
N PRO A 42 -9.67 -11.55 -13.53
CA PRO A 42 -10.93 -11.49 -14.28
C PRO A 42 -10.81 -10.55 -15.47
N GLY A 43 -11.38 -10.93 -16.61
CA GLY A 43 -11.43 -10.09 -17.82
C GLY A 43 -10.13 -9.94 -18.60
N VAL A 44 -9.02 -10.58 -18.18
CA VAL A 44 -7.75 -10.58 -18.94
C VAL A 44 -7.39 -12.00 -19.33
N SER A 45 -7.41 -12.30 -20.63
CA SER A 45 -6.82 -13.53 -21.17
C SER A 45 -5.30 -13.46 -20.99
N SER A 46 -4.77 -14.28 -20.10
CA SER A 46 -3.36 -14.30 -19.69
C SER A 46 -2.38 -14.36 -20.88
N GLN A 47 -1.61 -13.30 -21.14
CA GLN A 47 -0.38 -13.37 -21.94
C GLN A 47 0.81 -12.55 -21.40
N ALA A 48 0.71 -11.96 -20.22
CA ALA A 48 1.88 -11.39 -19.56
C ALA A 48 2.22 -12.25 -18.34
N GLY A 49 3.16 -13.18 -18.51
CA GLY A 49 3.69 -14.00 -17.44
C GLY A 49 4.30 -13.12 -16.35
N ALA A 50 3.53 -12.85 -15.29
CA ALA A 50 4.08 -12.29 -14.07
C ALA A 50 5.20 -13.24 -13.61
N LYS A 51 6.45 -12.75 -13.60
CA LYS A 51 7.58 -13.52 -13.08
C LYS A 51 7.21 -13.97 -11.67
N ARG A 52 7.09 -15.28 -11.49
CA ARG A 52 6.76 -15.92 -10.22
C ARG A 52 7.91 -15.67 -9.25
N PHE A 53 7.80 -14.63 -8.43
CA PHE A 53 8.71 -14.42 -7.30
C PHE A 53 8.09 -15.08 -6.07
N GLY A 54 8.59 -16.26 -5.69
CA GLY A 54 8.13 -17.01 -4.51
C GLY A 54 8.20 -18.52 -4.71
N ASN A 55 8.45 -19.27 -3.62
CA ASN A 55 8.31 -20.72 -3.62
C ASN A 55 6.83 -21.09 -3.87
N GLY A 56 6.59 -22.01 -4.79
CA GLY A 56 5.24 -22.43 -5.21
C GLY A 56 4.39 -22.85 -4.00
N GLY A 57 3.42 -22.02 -3.63
CA GLY A 57 2.56 -22.22 -2.46
C GLY A 57 2.28 -20.95 -1.65
N GLN A 58 3.07 -19.88 -1.83
CA GLN A 58 2.83 -18.60 -1.16
C GLN A 58 1.97 -17.66 -2.01
N ARG A 59 1.00 -16.98 -1.36
CA ARG A 59 0.20 -15.91 -1.97
C ARG A 59 1.11 -14.85 -2.59
N ARG A 60 0.80 -14.39 -3.81
CA ARG A 60 1.63 -13.44 -4.56
C ARG A 60 1.08 -12.02 -4.48
N PHE A 61 1.95 -11.01 -4.45
CA PHE A 61 1.54 -9.63 -4.67
C PHE A 61 1.12 -9.40 -6.12
N SER A 62 -0.03 -8.77 -6.34
CA SER A 62 -0.51 -8.40 -7.68
C SER A 62 -1.31 -7.09 -7.65
N THR A 63 -1.06 -6.26 -8.65
CA THR A 63 -1.89 -5.10 -8.98
C THR A 63 -2.73 -5.32 -10.24
N ASP A 64 -2.70 -6.53 -10.82
CA ASP A 64 -3.47 -6.88 -12.01
C ASP A 64 -4.96 -6.76 -11.71
N GLY A 65 -5.72 -6.22 -12.67
CA GLY A 65 -7.15 -5.96 -12.52
C GLY A 65 -7.50 -4.70 -11.72
N LEU A 66 -6.52 -4.01 -11.11
CA LEU A 66 -6.75 -2.80 -10.32
C LEU A 66 -6.54 -1.50 -11.09
N THR A 67 -6.47 -1.56 -12.43
CA THR A 67 -6.39 -0.36 -13.27
C THR A 67 -7.59 0.53 -13.01
N GLY A 68 -7.36 1.82 -12.74
CA GLY A 68 -8.41 2.79 -12.40
C GLY A 68 -8.80 2.81 -10.91
N LEU A 69 -8.69 1.67 -10.20
CA LEU A 69 -8.96 1.57 -8.76
C LEU A 69 -7.72 1.91 -7.92
N TRP A 70 -6.56 1.48 -8.38
CA TRP A 70 -5.28 1.68 -7.72
C TRP A 70 -4.35 2.52 -8.60
N VAL A 71 -4.43 3.84 -8.45
CA VAL A 71 -3.65 4.82 -9.23
C VAL A 71 -2.83 5.76 -8.33
N PRO A 72 -1.93 5.23 -7.46
CA PRO A 72 -1.18 6.03 -6.48
C PRO A 72 -0.21 7.05 -7.10
N TYR A 73 0.10 6.90 -8.39
CA TYR A 73 1.03 7.76 -9.13
C TYR A 73 0.33 8.51 -10.27
N GLY A 74 -1.00 8.59 -10.27
CA GLY A 74 -1.78 9.09 -11.40
C GLY A 74 -1.90 8.06 -12.54
N GLY A 75 -2.34 8.52 -13.72
CA GLY A 75 -2.56 7.70 -14.91
C GLY A 75 -2.47 8.52 -16.20
N GLY A 76 -2.35 7.83 -17.34
CA GLY A 76 -2.20 8.44 -18.66
C GLY A 76 -0.90 9.26 -18.79
N ASP A 77 -0.95 10.31 -19.60
CA ASP A 77 0.19 11.18 -19.91
C ASP A 77 0.73 11.95 -18.70
N HIS A 78 -0.07 12.05 -17.64
CA HIS A 78 0.31 12.71 -16.38
C HIS A 78 0.70 11.72 -15.28
N THR A 79 1.01 10.46 -15.63
CA THR A 79 1.57 9.50 -14.68
C THR A 79 2.90 10.01 -14.14
N CYS A 80 3.11 9.94 -12.83
CA CYS A 80 4.33 10.41 -12.19
C CYS A 80 5.58 9.77 -12.83
N PRO A 81 6.52 10.57 -13.37
CA PRO A 81 7.75 10.05 -13.97
C PRO A 81 8.66 9.40 -12.91
N GLY A 82 8.59 9.87 -11.67
CA GLY A 82 9.36 9.35 -10.53
C GLY A 82 8.80 8.08 -9.87
N ARG A 83 7.71 7.48 -10.36
CA ARG A 83 7.02 6.34 -9.69
C ARG A 83 7.93 5.17 -9.34
N HIS A 84 8.89 4.86 -10.20
CA HIS A 84 9.83 3.74 -9.98
C HIS A 84 10.83 4.08 -8.89
N LEU A 85 11.45 5.27 -8.95
CA LEU A 85 12.37 5.74 -7.92
C LEU A 85 11.67 5.87 -6.57
N ALA A 86 10.49 6.49 -6.53
CA ALA A 86 9.70 6.62 -5.31
C ALA A 86 9.40 5.28 -4.65
N LYS A 87 8.98 4.28 -5.45
CA LYS A 87 8.75 2.91 -4.96
C LYS A 87 10.02 2.29 -4.38
N GLN A 88 11.15 2.38 -5.09
CA GLN A 88 12.42 1.82 -4.61
C GLN A 88 12.89 2.51 -3.33
N GLN A 89 12.82 3.84 -3.28
CA GLN A 89 13.20 4.61 -2.10
C GLN A 89 12.34 4.23 -0.88
N MET A 90 11.02 4.09 -1.05
CA MET A 90 10.13 3.62 0.02
C MET A 90 10.51 2.23 0.51
N LEU A 91 10.71 1.26 -0.41
CA LEU A 91 11.08 -0.11 -0.05
C LEU A 91 12.41 -0.19 0.70
N VAL A 92 13.45 0.51 0.22
CA VAL A 92 14.76 0.55 0.88
C VAL A 92 14.66 1.22 2.25
N THR A 93 13.90 2.31 2.35
CA THR A 93 13.68 3.01 3.63
C THR A 93 12.99 2.09 4.65
N PHE A 94 11.92 1.40 4.25
CA PHE A 94 11.25 0.44 5.13
C PHE A 94 12.14 -0.75 5.49
N ALA A 95 12.90 -1.29 4.53
CA ALA A 95 13.83 -2.38 4.81
C ALA A 95 14.87 -1.97 5.87
N MET A 96 15.45 -0.78 5.75
CA MET A 96 16.38 -0.23 6.75
C MET A 96 15.71 0.00 8.10
N LEU A 97 14.54 0.64 8.12
CA LEU A 97 13.83 0.95 9.36
C LEU A 97 13.45 -0.33 10.11
N LEU A 98 12.94 -1.35 9.41
CA LEU A 98 12.49 -2.59 10.03
C LEU A 98 13.64 -3.51 10.45
N SER A 99 14.77 -3.50 9.73
CA SER A 99 15.96 -4.31 10.06
C SER A 99 16.79 -3.73 11.20
N GLU A 100 16.94 -2.42 11.28
CA GLU A 100 17.83 -1.77 12.24
C GLU A 100 17.11 -1.21 13.46
N PHE A 101 15.80 -1.00 13.41
CA PHE A 101 15.06 -0.30 14.47
C PHE A 101 13.83 -1.07 14.95
N GLU A 102 13.55 -0.86 16.23
CA GLU A 102 12.26 -1.13 16.85
C GLU A 102 11.52 0.20 17.01
N MET A 103 10.24 0.20 16.63
CA MET A 103 9.40 1.39 16.62
C MET A 103 8.11 1.07 17.38
N GLU A 104 7.79 1.90 18.36
CA GLU A 104 6.59 1.77 19.17
C GLU A 104 5.89 3.12 19.26
N PHE A 105 4.55 3.13 19.24
CA PHE A 105 3.80 4.34 19.56
C PHE A 105 4.03 4.74 21.02
N SER A 106 4.05 6.05 21.29
CA SER A 106 4.17 6.54 22.67
C SER A 106 2.92 6.16 23.47
N ALA A 107 3.08 5.77 24.75
CA ALA A 107 1.99 5.24 25.58
C ALA A 107 0.81 6.22 25.76
N ASP A 108 1.04 7.52 25.63
CA ASP A 108 0.00 8.58 25.62
C ASP A 108 -0.82 8.65 24.30
N SER A 109 -0.96 7.52 23.60
CA SER A 109 -1.38 7.39 22.19
C SER A 109 -2.83 7.77 21.88
N LYS A 110 -3.62 8.33 22.80
CA LYS A 110 -4.94 8.89 22.48
C LYS A 110 -4.84 9.93 21.35
N ALA A 111 -3.70 10.60 21.22
CA ALA A 111 -3.40 11.47 20.08
C ALA A 111 -3.24 10.70 18.76
N VAL A 112 -2.55 9.56 18.75
CA VAL A 112 -2.29 8.74 17.54
C VAL A 112 -3.59 8.20 16.95
N VAL A 113 -4.52 7.72 17.79
CA VAL A 113 -5.84 7.23 17.34
C VAL A 113 -6.67 8.32 16.65
N ASN A 114 -6.43 9.58 16.98
CA ASN A 114 -7.14 10.72 16.41
C ASN A 114 -6.42 11.35 15.21
N VAL A 115 -5.22 10.90 14.85
CA VAL A 115 -4.52 11.37 13.65
C VAL A 115 -5.25 10.87 12.42
N LYS A 116 -5.75 11.81 11.61
CA LYS A 116 -6.46 11.54 10.37
C LYS A 116 -5.67 12.10 9.18
N PRO A 117 -5.97 11.66 7.94
CA PRO A 117 -5.48 12.33 6.74
C PRO A 117 -6.04 13.77 6.69
N ASP A 118 -5.18 14.77 6.46
CA ASP A 118 -5.60 16.16 6.30
C ASP A 118 -6.19 16.37 4.90
N MET A 119 -7.52 16.39 4.82
CA MET A 119 -8.27 16.52 3.58
C MET A 119 -8.07 17.87 2.87
N LYS A 120 -7.49 18.88 3.53
CA LYS A 120 -7.10 20.14 2.85
C LYS A 120 -6.08 19.90 1.74
N PHE A 121 -5.31 18.82 1.85
CA PHE A 121 -4.29 18.45 0.86
C PHE A 121 -4.79 17.51 -0.24
N ALA A 122 -6.07 17.14 -0.25
CA ALA A 122 -6.65 16.25 -1.25
C ALA A 122 -6.37 16.63 -2.71
N PRO A 123 -6.34 17.93 -3.10
CA PRO A 123 -5.99 18.31 -4.47
C PRO A 123 -4.51 18.11 -4.84
N PHE A 124 -3.62 17.88 -3.87
CA PHE A 124 -2.16 17.84 -4.05
C PHE A 124 -1.56 16.43 -3.98
N GLY A 125 -2.40 15.40 -3.83
CA GLY A 125 -1.98 14.01 -3.83
C GLY A 125 -1.86 13.41 -2.44
N SER A 126 -0.63 13.21 -1.94
CA SER A 126 -0.43 12.56 -0.64
C SER A 126 -1.00 13.41 0.49
N LEU A 127 -1.79 12.78 1.36
CA LEU A 127 -2.43 13.45 2.49
C LEU A 127 -1.49 13.37 3.71
N PRO A 128 -0.97 14.51 4.21
CA PRO A 128 -0.23 14.51 5.47
C PRO A 128 -1.17 14.22 6.64
N PRO A 129 -0.64 13.81 7.81
CA PRO A 129 -1.44 13.67 9.01
C PRO A 129 -1.92 15.04 9.53
N THR A 130 -3.12 15.09 10.13
CA THR A 130 -3.69 16.32 10.75
C THR A 130 -2.92 16.82 11.97
N GLY A 131 -2.03 16.02 12.52
CA GLY A 131 -1.23 16.35 13.70
C GLY A 131 -0.12 15.33 13.95
N PRO A 132 0.75 15.59 14.93
CA PRO A 132 1.88 14.71 15.23
C PRO A 132 1.40 13.35 15.78
N ALA A 133 1.95 12.26 15.24
CA ALA A 133 1.83 10.91 15.81
C ALA A 133 3.10 10.62 16.61
N GLY A 134 3.02 10.64 17.95
CA GLY A 134 4.17 10.38 18.80
C GLY A 134 4.60 8.91 18.76
N PHE A 135 5.87 8.65 18.46
CA PHE A 135 6.49 7.33 18.48
C PHE A 135 7.90 7.39 19.08
N ARG A 136 8.39 6.25 19.54
CA ARG A 136 9.78 6.05 19.98
C ARG A 136 10.47 5.13 18.99
N PHE A 137 11.71 5.46 18.65
CA PHE A 137 12.58 4.62 17.83
C PHE A 137 13.78 4.19 18.68
N ARG A 138 14.16 2.91 18.57
CA ARG A 138 15.33 2.35 19.25
C ARG A 138 16.10 1.49 18.26
N ARG A 139 17.43 1.69 18.16
CA ARG A 139 18.26 0.80 17.36
C ARG A 139 18.26 -0.59 17.97
N ARG A 140 18.04 -1.63 17.16
CA ARG A 140 18.17 -3.03 17.58
C ARG A 140 19.64 -3.27 17.95
N GLN A 141 19.86 -3.95 19.07
CA GLN A 141 21.20 -4.42 19.38
C GLN A 141 21.57 -5.48 18.34
N ALA A 142 22.81 -5.44 17.85
CA ALA A 142 23.32 -6.52 17.02
C ALA A 142 23.12 -7.83 17.79
N LEU A 143 22.53 -8.84 17.15
CA LEU A 143 22.58 -10.20 17.65
C LEU A 143 24.07 -10.55 17.74
N VAL A 144 24.63 -10.52 18.95
CA VAL A 144 25.95 -11.09 19.23
C VAL A 144 25.75 -12.59 19.13
N HIS A 145 25.94 -13.14 17.94
CA HIS A 145 26.03 -14.57 17.68
C HIS A 145 27.48 -15.02 17.80
#